data_AF-N0D719-F1
#
_entry.id   AF-N0D719-F1
#
_cell.length_a   1.000
_cell.length_b   1.000
_cell.length_c   1.000
_cell.angle_alpha   90.00
_cell.angle_beta   90.00
_cell.angle_gamma   90.00
#
_symmetry.space_group_name_H-M   'P 1'
#
loop_
_entity.id
_entity.type
_entity.pdbx_description
1 polymer ?
#
loop_
_entity_poly.entity_id
_entity_poly.type
_entity_poly.pdbx_seq_one_letter_code
_entity_poly.pdbx_strand_id
1 'polypeptide(L)'
;MNDRENVHNYDGPVFNAAVSNAQFAWNNESVTQNQQNNSTVAPGFEALAALVEDLLQQLPGAGLADRDREDAAAAADEVLATISGPATPEESRVRRALAVLKGVLAPVATGVAAGTAVGAQEWAQSAIEGLTRIV
;
A
#
# COMPACT_ATOMS: atom_id res chain seq x y z
N MET A 1 -56.50 -1.09 11.93
CA MET A 1 -56.06 0.31 11.82
C MET A 1 -55.66 0.79 13.19
N ASN A 2 -54.35 0.98 13.40
CA ASN A 2 -53.68 2.00 14.21
C ASN A 2 -52.22 1.54 14.36
N ASP A 3 -51.38 2.17 13.54
CA ASP A 3 -49.95 1.96 13.41
C ASP A 3 -49.19 2.24 14.70
N ARG A 4 -48.14 1.45 14.96
CA ARG A 4 -47.16 1.73 16.00
C ARG A 4 -46.24 2.84 15.47
N GLU A 5 -46.23 3.99 16.13
CA GLU A 5 -45.26 5.05 15.87
C GLU A 5 -43.85 4.53 16.19
N ASN A 6 -43.08 4.26 15.14
CA ASN A 6 -41.67 3.92 15.24
C ASN A 6 -40.88 5.23 15.38
N VAL A 7 -40.52 5.60 16.61
CA VAL A 7 -39.70 6.78 16.88
C VAL A 7 -38.25 6.46 16.49
N HIS A 8 -37.85 6.91 15.30
CA HIS A 8 -36.47 6.85 14.84
C HIS A 8 -35.72 8.11 15.29
N ASN A 9 -34.91 8.01 16.36
CA ASN A 9 -33.88 9.01 16.64
C ASN A 9 -32.75 8.83 15.62
N TYR A 10 -32.63 9.78 14.69
CA TYR A 10 -31.52 9.89 13.75
C TYR A 10 -30.45 10.81 14.35
N ASP A 11 -29.71 10.33 15.34
CA ASP A 11 -28.50 11.02 15.82
C ASP A 11 -27.33 10.71 14.89
N GLY A 12 -27.36 11.31 13.70
CA GLY A 12 -26.24 11.31 12.76
C GLY A 12 -25.22 12.41 13.09
N PRO A 13 -23.92 12.20 12.84
CA PRO A 13 -22.90 13.20 13.13
C PRO A 13 -23.08 14.43 12.23
N VAL A 14 -23.11 15.62 12.85
CA VAL A 14 -23.23 16.92 12.15
C VAL A 14 -21.85 17.56 12.06
N PHE A 15 -21.37 17.78 10.83
CA PHE A 15 -20.13 18.50 10.53
C PHE A 15 -20.43 19.95 10.17
N ASN A 16 -19.88 20.90 10.92
CA ASN A 16 -20.14 22.33 10.74
C ASN A 16 -19.11 23.04 9.82
N ALA A 17 -18.39 22.29 8.97
CA ALA A 17 -17.38 22.82 8.04
C ALA A 17 -17.27 21.97 6.76
N ALA A 18 -16.63 22.49 5.71
CA ALA A 18 -16.40 21.76 4.47
C ALA A 18 -15.45 20.58 4.72
N VAL A 19 -15.95 19.36 4.54
CA VAL A 19 -15.17 18.13 4.67
C VAL A 19 -15.00 17.52 3.28
N SER A 20 -13.75 17.45 2.81
CA SER A 20 -13.39 16.72 1.60
C SER A 20 -12.60 15.46 2.00
N ASN A 21 -12.91 14.32 1.40
CA ASN A 21 -12.28 13.01 1.64
C ASN A 21 -12.53 12.34 3.00
N ALA A 22 -13.68 12.58 3.65
CA ALA A 22 -14.04 11.77 4.83
C ALA A 22 -14.69 10.45 4.43
N GLN A 23 -14.16 9.35 4.95
CA GLN A 23 -14.78 8.03 4.90
C GLN A 23 -15.46 7.75 6.24
N PHE A 24 -16.76 7.41 6.19
CA PHE A 24 -17.54 7.01 7.34
C PHE A 24 -18.01 5.57 7.18
N ALA A 25 -17.63 4.71 8.11
CA ALA A 25 -18.13 3.34 8.21
C ALA A 25 -18.88 3.17 9.51
N TRP A 26 -20.14 2.72 9.45
CA TRP A 26 -20.97 2.43 10.62
C TRP A 26 -21.38 0.95 10.58
N ASN A 27 -21.28 0.24 11.70
CA ASN A 27 -21.64 -1.18 11.89
C ASN A 27 -20.77 -2.23 11.13
N ASN A 28 -19.44 -2.07 11.09
CA ASN A 28 -18.55 -3.14 10.63
C ASN A 28 -17.74 -3.73 11.80
N GLU A 29 -17.84 -5.05 11.98
CA GLU A 29 -17.15 -5.82 13.04
C GLU A 29 -15.63 -5.94 12.82
N SER A 30 -15.16 -5.72 11.59
CA SER A 30 -13.74 -5.54 11.30
C SER A 30 -13.57 -4.41 10.30
N VAL A 31 -12.91 -3.34 10.75
CA VAL A 31 -12.47 -2.23 9.91
C VAL A 31 -10.94 -2.32 9.88
N THR A 32 -10.37 -2.83 8.78
CA THR A 32 -8.96 -2.55 8.47
C THR A 32 -8.92 -1.15 7.88
N GLN A 33 -8.86 -0.14 8.76
CA GLN A 33 -8.60 1.23 8.37
C GLN A 33 -7.12 1.33 8.01
N ASN A 34 -6.77 0.92 6.79
CA ASN A 34 -5.46 1.22 6.23
C ASN A 34 -5.44 2.74 6.05
N GLN A 35 -4.81 3.44 7.00
CA GLN A 35 -4.71 4.89 6.99
C GLN A 35 -4.25 5.30 5.59
N GLN A 36 -5.15 5.96 4.86
CA GLN A 36 -4.80 6.54 3.58
C GLN A 36 -3.56 7.39 3.83
N ASN A 37 -2.44 6.99 3.24
CA ASN A 37 -1.25 7.82 3.11
C ASN A 37 -1.70 9.06 2.35
N ASN A 38 -2.25 10.04 3.06
CA ASN A 38 -2.88 11.24 2.53
C ASN A 38 -1.84 12.24 1.98
N SER A 39 -0.62 11.74 1.77
CA SER A 39 0.46 12.41 1.08
C SER A 39 0.13 12.39 -0.41
N THR A 40 -0.12 13.57 -0.98
CA THR A 40 -0.28 13.72 -2.43
C THR A 40 0.95 13.12 -3.14
N VAL A 41 0.76 12.08 -3.95
CA VAL A 41 1.82 11.51 -4.79
C VAL A 41 2.28 12.56 -5.80
N ALA A 42 3.58 12.66 -6.04
CA ALA A 42 4.14 13.59 -7.01
C ALA A 42 3.59 13.28 -8.42
N PRO A 43 3.21 14.31 -9.20
CA PRO A 43 2.66 14.10 -10.54
C PRO A 43 3.60 13.26 -11.42
N GLY A 44 3.05 12.24 -12.08
CA GLY A 44 3.78 11.31 -12.94
C GLY A 44 4.31 10.05 -12.23
N PHE A 45 4.13 9.94 -10.91
CA PHE A 45 4.53 8.76 -10.12
C PHE A 45 3.33 7.94 -9.61
N GLU A 46 2.11 8.25 -10.05
CA GLU A 46 0.88 7.61 -9.58
C GLU A 46 0.86 6.12 -9.89
N ALA A 47 1.31 5.73 -11.09
CA ALA A 47 1.39 4.33 -11.47
C ALA A 47 2.41 3.57 -10.61
N LEU A 48 3.53 4.21 -10.26
CA LEU A 48 4.54 3.62 -9.38
C LEU A 48 4.01 3.48 -7.96
N ALA A 49 3.34 4.51 -7.43
CA ALA A 49 2.70 4.45 -6.12
C ALA A 49 1.69 3.30 -6.04
N ALA A 50 0.79 3.18 -7.02
CA ALA A 50 -0.20 2.12 -7.06
C ALA A 50 0.44 0.71 -7.10
N LEU A 51 1.52 0.54 -7.87
CA LEU A 51 2.24 -0.74 -7.93
C LEU A 51 2.90 -1.08 -6.58
N VAL A 52 3.50 -0.10 -5.91
CA VAL A 52 4.17 -0.32 -4.61
C VAL A 52 3.16 -0.55 -3.49
N GLU A 53 2.02 0.13 -3.51
CA GLU A 53 0.90 -0.12 -2.60
C GLU A 53 0.31 -1.53 -2.78
N ASP A 54 0.14 -1.98 -4.02
CA ASP A 54 -0.31 -3.34 -4.32
C ASP A 54 0.69 -4.40 -3.82
N LEU A 55 2.00 -4.13 -3.95
CA LEU A 55 3.06 -4.97 -3.39
C LEU A 55 2.96 -5.07 -1.87
N LEU A 56 2.82 -3.94 -1.18
CA LEU A 56 2.62 -3.88 0.28
C LEU A 56 1.37 -4.64 0.73
N GLN A 57 0.29 -4.58 -0.06
CA GLN A 57 -0.94 -5.31 0.24
C GLN A 57 -0.76 -6.84 0.10
N GLN A 58 0.05 -7.30 -0.86
CA GLN A 58 0.30 -8.72 -1.10
C GLN A 58 1.36 -9.32 -0.18
N LEU A 59 2.26 -8.51 0.38
CA LEU A 59 3.39 -8.90 1.22
C LEU A 59 3.06 -9.89 2.36
N PRO A 60 1.96 -9.73 3.12
CA PRO A 60 1.58 -10.69 4.17
C PRO A 60 1.22 -12.08 3.63
N GLY A 61 0.69 -12.16 2.41
CA GLY A 61 0.27 -13.40 1.75
C GLY A 61 1.32 -14.01 0.82
N ALA A 62 2.42 -13.30 0.56
CA ALA A 62 3.44 -13.70 -0.41
C ALA A 62 4.32 -14.88 0.07
N GLY A 63 4.19 -15.32 1.32
CA GLY A 63 4.91 -16.50 1.83
C GLY A 63 6.41 -16.28 2.06
N LEU A 64 6.80 -15.03 2.33
CA LEU A 64 8.16 -14.65 2.75
C LEU A 64 8.37 -14.97 4.22
N ALA A 65 9.62 -15.26 4.59
CA ALA A 65 10.05 -15.26 5.98
C ALA A 65 9.86 -13.85 6.59
N ASP A 66 9.63 -13.77 7.89
CA ASP A 66 9.28 -12.49 8.54
C ASP A 66 10.32 -11.40 8.31
N ARG A 67 11.61 -11.76 8.35
CA ARG A 67 12.70 -10.82 8.06
C ARG A 67 12.67 -10.29 6.63
N ASP A 68 12.52 -11.17 5.64
CA ASP A 68 12.47 -10.75 4.23
C ASP A 68 11.21 -9.92 3.95
N ARG A 69 10.11 -10.23 4.65
CA ARG A 69 8.86 -9.46 4.62
C ARG A 69 9.06 -8.04 5.17
N GLU A 70 9.70 -7.92 6.33
CA GLU A 70 10.02 -6.64 6.97
C GLU A 70 10.97 -5.80 6.11
N ASP A 71 12.03 -6.40 5.58
CA ASP A 71 13.01 -5.72 4.71
C ASP A 71 12.33 -5.22 3.43
N ALA A 72 11.43 -6.03 2.82
CA ALA A 72 10.71 -5.64 1.62
C ALA A 72 9.67 -4.55 1.88
N ALA A 73 8.96 -4.62 3.01
CA ALA A 73 8.02 -3.59 3.43
C ALA A 73 8.73 -2.24 3.66
N ALA A 74 9.84 -2.25 4.40
CA ALA A 74 10.63 -1.05 4.65
C ALA A 74 11.14 -0.42 3.35
N ALA A 75 11.66 -1.23 2.41
CA ALA A 75 12.12 -0.74 1.12
C ALA A 75 10.97 -0.18 0.25
N ALA A 76 9.78 -0.77 0.31
CA ALA A 76 8.59 -0.27 -0.40
C ALA A 76 8.10 1.06 0.19
N ASP A 77 8.06 1.19 1.52
CA ASP A 77 7.72 2.45 2.20
C ASP A 77 8.71 3.57 1.86
N GLU A 78 10.01 3.26 1.73
CA GLU A 78 11.01 4.24 1.27
C GLU A 78 10.74 4.74 -0.16
N VAL A 79 10.26 3.88 -1.05
CA VAL A 79 9.85 4.28 -2.41
C VAL A 79 8.66 5.21 -2.34
N LEU A 80 7.62 4.86 -1.58
CA LEU A 80 6.44 5.72 -1.40
C LEU A 80 6.80 7.06 -0.77
N ALA A 81 7.64 7.07 0.25
CA ALA A 81 8.13 8.29 0.88
C ALA A 81 8.94 9.17 -0.09
N THR A 82 9.69 8.55 -1.02
CA THR A 82 10.47 9.26 -2.03
C THR A 82 9.60 9.96 -3.07
N ILE A 83 8.47 9.35 -3.45
CA ILE A 83 7.54 9.89 -4.45
C ILE A 83 6.37 10.66 -3.83
N SER A 84 6.34 10.78 -2.51
CA SER A 84 5.33 11.54 -1.78
C SER A 84 5.65 13.02 -1.76
N GLY A 85 4.64 13.84 -1.98
CA GLY A 85 4.70 15.30 -1.92
C GLY A 85 4.39 15.98 -3.26
N PRO A 86 4.14 17.30 -3.23
CA PRO A 86 3.71 18.05 -4.41
C PRO A 86 4.85 18.35 -5.40
N ALA A 87 6.12 18.18 -4.99
CA ALA A 87 7.28 18.46 -5.82
C ALA A 87 7.72 17.20 -6.58
N THR A 88 8.18 17.37 -7.83
CA THR A 88 8.78 16.28 -8.59
C THR A 88 10.04 15.78 -7.87
N PRO A 89 10.10 14.50 -7.47
CA PRO A 89 11.26 13.94 -6.80
C PRO A 89 12.47 13.85 -7.74
N GLU A 90 13.66 13.91 -7.15
CA GLU A 90 14.91 13.71 -7.90
C GLU A 90 14.95 12.30 -8.49
N GLU A 91 15.11 12.20 -9.81
CA GLU A 91 15.12 10.91 -10.53
C GLU A 91 16.19 9.95 -9.96
N SER A 92 17.36 10.47 -9.59
CA SER A 92 18.43 9.69 -8.95
C SER A 92 18.01 9.08 -7.61
N ARG A 93 17.17 9.77 -6.84
CA ARG A 93 16.65 9.29 -5.56
C ARG A 93 15.63 8.18 -5.78
N VAL A 94 14.72 8.36 -6.75
CA VAL A 94 13.73 7.34 -7.14
C VAL A 94 14.44 6.07 -7.63
N ARG A 95 15.41 6.20 -8.54
CA ARG A 95 16.17 5.04 -9.06
C ARG A 95 16.90 4.29 -7.94
N ARG A 96 17.45 5.01 -6.95
CA ARG A 96 18.11 4.40 -5.80
C ARG A 96 17.12 3.63 -4.92
N ALA A 97 15.99 4.22 -4.57
CA ALA A 97 14.96 3.56 -3.77
C ALA A 97 14.44 2.29 -4.46
N LEU A 98 14.19 2.37 -5.77
CA LEU A 98 13.79 1.21 -6.58
C LEU A 98 14.87 0.13 -6.65
N ALA A 99 16.15 0.51 -6.73
CA ALA A 99 17.25 -0.45 -6.71
C ALA A 99 17.34 -1.19 -5.37
N VAL A 100 17.07 -0.51 -4.25
CA VAL A 100 16.99 -1.14 -2.92
C VAL A 100 15.85 -2.14 -2.87
N LEU A 101 14.64 -1.73 -3.26
CA LEU A 101 13.48 -2.63 -3.28
C LEU A 101 13.71 -3.87 -4.16
N LYS A 102 14.22 -3.70 -5.38
CA LYS A 102 14.59 -4.83 -6.25
C LYS A 102 15.68 -5.71 -5.65
N GLY A 103 16.65 -5.11 -4.96
CA GLY A 103 17.74 -5.81 -4.29
C GLY A 103 17.27 -6.70 -3.15
N VAL A 104 16.28 -6.25 -2.37
CA VAL A 104 15.65 -7.05 -1.32
C VAL A 104 14.83 -8.21 -1.89
N LEU A 105 14.13 -7.99 -3.00
CA LEU A 105 13.31 -9.02 -3.64
C LEU A 105 14.13 -10.04 -4.46
N ALA A 106 15.35 -9.70 -4.89
CA ALA A 106 16.17 -10.55 -5.75
C ALA A 106 16.51 -11.92 -5.12
N PRO A 107 16.94 -12.03 -3.85
CA PRO A 107 17.15 -13.32 -3.18
C PRO A 107 15.89 -14.19 -3.12
N VAL A 108 14.72 -13.57 -2.95
CA VAL A 108 13.41 -14.26 -2.96
C VAL A 108 13.08 -14.77 -4.37
N ALA A 109 13.25 -13.92 -5.39
CA ALA A 109 13.00 -14.27 -6.79
C ALA A 109 13.96 -15.34 -7.34
N THR A 110 15.12 -15.51 -6.73
CA THR A 110 16.11 -16.55 -7.10
C THR A 110 16.01 -17.80 -6.22
N GLY A 111 15.11 -17.83 -5.24
CA GLY A 111 14.91 -18.96 -4.33
C GLY A 111 16.09 -19.22 -3.38
N VAL A 112 17.01 -18.25 -3.21
CA VAL A 112 18.15 -18.38 -2.30
C VAL A 112 17.83 -17.87 -0.89
N ALA A 113 16.71 -17.17 -0.71
CA ALA A 113 16.19 -16.79 0.60
C ALA A 113 15.75 -18.04 1.40
N ALA A 114 16.06 -18.08 2.69
CA ALA A 114 15.73 -19.22 3.53
C ALA A 114 14.25 -19.17 3.95
N GLY A 115 13.52 -20.28 3.78
CA GLY A 115 12.15 -20.40 4.27
C GLY A 115 11.08 -19.77 3.36
N THR A 116 11.42 -19.42 2.12
CA THR A 116 10.44 -18.98 1.11
C THR A 116 9.50 -20.11 0.70
N ALA A 117 8.20 -19.84 0.74
CA ALA A 117 7.18 -20.72 0.17
C ALA A 117 7.32 -20.79 -1.36
N VAL A 118 6.80 -21.86 -1.97
CA VAL A 118 6.85 -22.10 -3.43
C VAL A 118 6.32 -20.90 -4.24
N GLY A 119 5.28 -20.21 -3.74
CA GLY A 119 4.72 -19.03 -4.42
C GLY A 119 5.46 -17.71 -4.20
N ALA A 120 6.39 -17.64 -3.24
CA ALA A 120 7.13 -16.41 -2.93
C ALA A 120 8.08 -16.01 -4.05
N GLN A 121 8.67 -17.00 -4.72
CA GLN A 121 9.60 -16.77 -5.82
C GLN A 121 8.91 -16.14 -7.03
N GLU A 122 7.78 -16.71 -7.44
CA GLU A 122 6.98 -16.25 -8.59
C GLU A 122 6.39 -14.86 -8.32
N TRP A 123 5.94 -14.62 -7.08
CA TRP A 123 5.51 -13.31 -6.63
C TRP A 123 6.65 -12.28 -6.71
N ALA A 124 7.83 -12.58 -6.17
CA ALA A 124 8.96 -11.66 -6.17
C ALA A 124 9.46 -11.36 -7.59
N GLN A 125 9.45 -12.36 -8.48
CA GLN A 125 9.78 -12.15 -9.89
C GLN A 125 8.77 -11.21 -10.57
N SER A 126 7.47 -11.45 -10.36
CA SER A 126 6.40 -10.61 -10.91
C SER A 126 6.51 -9.16 -10.41
N ALA A 127 6.86 -8.97 -9.12
CA ALA A 127 7.09 -7.66 -8.53
C ALA A 127 8.30 -6.95 -9.17
N ILE A 128 9.45 -7.63 -9.32
CA ILE A 128 10.64 -7.06 -9.97
C ILE A 128 10.37 -6.68 -11.43
N GLU A 129 9.64 -7.52 -12.16
CA GLU A 129 9.24 -7.26 -13.55
C GLU A 129 8.33 -6.03 -13.63
N GLY A 130 7.33 -5.91 -12.76
CA GLY A 130 6.46 -4.74 -12.65
C GLY A 130 7.26 -3.45 -12.41
N LEU A 131 8.16 -3.48 -11.41
CA LEU A 131 9.03 -2.35 -11.06
C LEU A 131 10.06 -2.00 -12.15
N THR A 132 10.31 -2.91 -13.10
CA THR A 132 11.25 -2.68 -14.21
C THR A 132 10.54 -2.11 -15.43
N ARG A 133 9.26 -2.45 -15.64
CA ARG A 133 8.47 -1.91 -16.74
C ARG A 133 8.04 -0.45 -16.52
N ILE A 134 7.95 -0.03 -15.25
CA ILE A 134 7.42 1.28 -14.87
C ILE A 134 8.45 2.42 -14.95
N VAL A 135 9.73 2.08 -15.08
CA VAL A 135 10.85 3.01 -15.20
C VAL A 135 11.43 3.04 -16.60
#